data_AF-A0A5K7XHS1-F1
#
_entry.id   AF-A0A5K7XHS1-F1
#
_cell.length_a   1.000
_cell.length_b   1.000
_cell.length_c   1.000
_cell.angle_alpha   90.00
_cell.angle_beta   90.00
_cell.angle_gamma   90.00
#
_symmetry.space_group_name_H-M   'P 1'
#
loop_
_entity.id
_entity.type
_entity.pdbx_description
1 polymer ?
#
loop_
_entity_poly.entity_id
_entity_poly.type
_entity_poly.pdbx_seq_one_letter_code
_entity_poly.pdbx_strand_id
1 'polypeptide(L)'
;MSATTYKDRAAIAAALERAKREFSAQELSVLQRAVESLSRHALVTLKEIAPGSEPDDTWVPITDIVDSDDRPDDMTAVSASASELQTLDLVEIEPPSAGNAARIDVLRFRATELGRRFANAAL
;
A
#
# COMPACT_ATOMS: atom_id res chain seq x y z
N MET A 1 0.37 -27.98 -6.05
CA MET A 1 0.56 -27.00 -7.15
C MET A 1 -0.67 -26.12 -7.18
N SER A 2 -0.60 -24.94 -6.56
CA SER A 2 -1.78 -24.12 -6.25
C SER A 2 -2.31 -23.42 -7.49
N ALA A 3 -3.56 -23.70 -7.85
CA ALA A 3 -4.32 -23.06 -8.93
C ALA A 3 -4.66 -21.58 -8.67
N THR A 4 -4.15 -21.01 -7.57
CA THR A 4 -4.42 -19.65 -7.10
C THR A 4 -3.64 -18.57 -7.87
N THR A 5 -2.54 -18.92 -8.54
CA THR A 5 -1.64 -17.93 -9.18
C THR A 5 -2.16 -17.34 -10.51
N TYR A 6 -3.13 -18.00 -11.18
CA TYR A 6 -3.52 -17.61 -12.54
C TYR A 6 -4.66 -16.58 -12.57
N LYS A 7 -5.59 -16.62 -11.61
CA LYS A 7 -6.69 -15.64 -11.51
C LYS A 7 -6.20 -14.26 -11.08
N ASP A 8 -5.19 -14.20 -10.21
CA ASP A 8 -4.62 -12.93 -9.77
C ASP A 8 -3.88 -12.22 -10.91
N ARG A 9 -3.10 -12.96 -11.72
CA ARG A 9 -2.38 -12.39 -12.87
C ARG A 9 -3.28 -11.80 -13.95
N ALA A 10 -4.45 -12.38 -14.20
CA ALA A 10 -5.40 -11.85 -15.18
C ALA A 10 -6.11 -10.58 -14.69
N ALA A 11 -6.48 -10.53 -13.41
CA ALA A 11 -7.03 -9.33 -12.77
C ALA A 11 -6.00 -8.19 -12.75
N ILE A 12 -4.75 -8.51 -12.40
CA ILE A 12 -3.59 -7.64 -12.47
C ILE A 12 -3.34 -7.14 -13.90
N ALA A 13 -3.36 -8.02 -14.91
CA ALA A 13 -3.16 -7.61 -16.29
C ALA A 13 -4.27 -6.68 -16.77
N ALA A 14 -5.53 -6.94 -16.41
CA ALA A 14 -6.65 -6.07 -16.73
C ALA A 14 -6.57 -4.71 -16.00
N ALA A 15 -6.09 -4.71 -14.75
CA ALA A 15 -5.78 -3.50 -14.01
C ALA A 15 -4.64 -2.69 -14.67
N LEU A 16 -3.57 -3.36 -15.09
CA LEU A 16 -2.45 -2.74 -15.81
C LEU A 16 -2.89 -2.20 -17.18
N GLU A 17 -3.77 -2.88 -17.91
CA GLU A 17 -4.33 -2.37 -19.17
C GLU A 17 -5.22 -1.14 -18.97
N ARG A 18 -5.95 -1.04 -17.85
CA ARG A 18 -6.64 0.21 -17.48
C ARG A 18 -5.64 1.30 -17.10
N ALA A 19 -4.64 0.95 -16.28
CA ALA A 19 -3.59 1.86 -15.89
C ALA A 19 -2.81 2.42 -17.10
N LYS A 20 -2.60 1.64 -18.18
CA LYS A 20 -1.95 2.14 -19.40
C LYS A 20 -2.61 3.36 -20.03
N ARG A 21 -3.90 3.60 -19.75
CA ARG A 21 -4.65 4.77 -20.24
C ARG A 21 -4.54 5.98 -19.33
N GLU A 22 -4.18 5.75 -18.07
CA GLU A 22 -4.24 6.74 -17.00
C GLU A 22 -2.85 7.16 -16.50
N PHE A 23 -1.82 6.32 -16.66
CA PHE A 23 -0.48 6.52 -16.11
C PHE A 23 0.57 6.71 -17.22
N SER A 24 1.57 7.51 -16.91
CA SER A 24 2.79 7.66 -17.72
C SER A 24 3.60 6.35 -17.76
N ALA A 25 4.52 6.24 -18.72
CA ALA A 25 5.39 5.07 -18.85
C ALA A 25 6.24 4.80 -17.59
N GLN A 26 6.64 5.85 -16.87
CA GLN A 26 7.41 5.73 -15.63
C GLN A 26 6.53 5.19 -14.49
N GLU A 27 5.34 5.76 -14.31
CA GLU A 27 4.38 5.27 -13.32
C GLU A 27 4.00 3.81 -13.61
N LEU A 28 3.78 3.42 -14.88
CA LEU A 28 3.52 2.04 -15.27
C LEU A 28 4.64 1.08 -14.89
N SER A 29 5.91 1.50 -14.98
CA SER A 29 7.04 0.68 -14.55
C SER A 29 7.06 0.48 -13.03
N VAL A 30 6.66 1.50 -12.25
CA VAL A 30 6.50 1.39 -10.80
C VAL A 30 5.36 0.44 -10.47
N LEU A 31 4.20 0.58 -11.12
CA LEU A 31 3.05 -0.30 -10.93
C LEU A 31 3.39 -1.76 -11.24
N GLN A 32 4.08 -2.01 -12.36
CA GLN A 32 4.51 -3.35 -12.73
C GLN A 32 5.47 -3.94 -11.70
N ARG A 33 6.46 -3.16 -11.24
CA ARG A 33 7.38 -3.60 -10.18
C ARG A 33 6.63 -3.90 -8.90
N ALA A 34 5.73 -3.02 -8.47
CA ALA A 34 4.92 -3.17 -7.28
C ALA A 34 4.12 -4.48 -7.31
N VAL A 35 3.44 -4.76 -8.41
CA VAL A 35 2.69 -6.01 -8.62
C VAL A 35 3.58 -7.26 -8.58
N GLU A 36 4.79 -7.18 -9.15
CA GLU A 36 5.71 -8.32 -9.24
C GLU A 36 6.46 -8.57 -7.92
N SER A 37 6.72 -7.53 -7.13
CA SER A 37 7.57 -7.59 -5.94
C SER A 37 6.82 -7.55 -4.61
N LEU A 38 5.67 -6.88 -4.52
CA LEU A 38 4.95 -6.72 -3.26
C LEU A 38 4.18 -7.98 -2.87
N SER A 39 4.15 -8.25 -1.58
CA SER A 39 3.30 -9.30 -1.04
C SER A 39 1.82 -8.95 -1.14
N ARG A 40 0.95 -9.97 -1.10
CA ARG A 40 -0.51 -9.75 -1.01
C ARG A 40 -0.88 -8.88 0.18
N HIS A 41 -0.17 -9.04 1.30
CA HIS A 41 -0.44 -8.27 2.52
C HIS A 41 -0.08 -6.79 2.33
N ALA A 42 1.01 -6.49 1.62
CA ALA A 42 1.37 -5.11 1.29
C ALA A 42 0.36 -4.43 0.35
N LEU A 43 -0.17 -5.16 -0.64
CA LEU A 43 -1.25 -4.64 -1.49
C LEU A 43 -2.54 -4.37 -0.69
N VAL A 44 -2.91 -5.26 0.24
CA VAL A 44 -4.05 -5.03 1.15
C VAL A 44 -3.80 -3.80 2.03
N THR A 45 -2.61 -3.69 2.62
CA THR A 45 -2.21 -2.53 3.44
C THR A 45 -2.34 -1.23 2.65
N LEU A 46 -1.92 -1.21 1.38
CA LEU A 46 -2.06 -0.04 0.52
C LEU A 46 -3.54 0.36 0.34
N LYS A 47 -4.44 -0.61 0.17
CA LYS A 47 -5.87 -0.37 0.02
C LYS A 47 -6.51 0.17 1.31
N GLU A 48 -6.03 -0.28 2.47
CA GLU A 48 -6.49 0.21 3.77
C GLU A 48 -5.99 1.64 4.06
N ILE A 49 -4.78 1.99 3.63
CA ILE A 49 -4.24 3.36 3.71
C ILE A 49 -4.94 4.31 2.71
N ALA A 50 -5.45 3.77 1.58
CA ALA A 50 -6.12 4.53 0.53
C ALA A 50 -7.57 4.04 0.29
N PRO A 51 -8.50 4.21 1.24
CA PRO A 51 -9.83 3.60 1.18
C PRO A 51 -10.78 4.21 0.14
N GLY A 52 -10.34 5.21 -0.65
CA GLY A 52 -11.18 5.90 -1.61
C GLY A 52 -10.43 6.57 -2.77
N SER A 53 -11.22 7.12 -3.70
CA SER A 53 -10.76 7.75 -4.95
C SER A 53 -10.53 9.26 -4.84
N GLU A 54 -10.96 9.91 -3.76
CA GLU A 54 -10.71 11.32 -3.54
C GLU A 54 -9.29 11.56 -2.98
N PRO A 55 -8.64 12.67 -3.35
CA PRO A 55 -7.36 13.05 -2.76
C PRO A 55 -7.57 13.35 -1.27
N ASP A 56 -7.22 12.37 -0.44
CA ASP A 56 -7.17 12.49 1.00
C ASP A 56 -5.72 12.62 1.46
N ASP A 57 -5.39 13.80 1.98
CA ASP A 57 -4.07 14.11 2.56
C ASP A 57 -3.96 13.67 4.02
N THR A 58 -4.97 12.97 4.54
CA THR A 58 -5.03 12.53 5.93
C THR A 58 -4.02 11.42 6.23
N TRP A 59 -3.37 11.57 7.38
CA TRP A 59 -2.51 10.55 7.97
C TRP A 59 -3.36 9.50 8.69
N VAL A 60 -3.27 8.25 8.23
CA VAL A 60 -3.94 7.08 8.82
C VAL A 60 -3.03 6.47 9.89
N PRO A 61 -3.43 6.44 11.16
CA PRO A 61 -2.64 5.77 12.20
C PRO A 61 -2.67 4.26 11.99
N ILE A 62 -1.57 3.58 12.34
CA ILE A 62 -1.46 2.13 12.19
C ILE A 62 -2.61 1.39 12.89
N THR A 63 -3.06 1.89 14.04
CA THR A 63 -4.15 1.31 14.84
C THR A 63 -5.47 1.20 14.10
N ASP A 64 -5.72 2.09 13.13
CA ASP A 64 -6.94 2.06 12.31
C ASP A 64 -6.86 1.00 11.21
N ILE A 65 -5.65 0.58 10.84
CA ILE A 65 -5.39 -0.49 9.87
C ILE A 65 -5.47 -1.86 10.55
N VAL A 66 -4.95 -1.96 11.78
CA VAL A 66 -4.83 -3.26 12.48
C VAL A 66 -6.12 -3.68 13.22
N ASP A 67 -7.21 -2.92 13.08
CA ASP A 67 -8.51 -3.14 13.72
C ASP A 67 -8.41 -3.41 15.23
N SER A 68 -7.95 -2.39 15.98
CA SER A 68 -8.07 -2.13 17.44
C SER A 68 -7.80 -3.24 18.49
N ASP A 69 -7.55 -4.49 18.12
CA ASP A 69 -6.97 -5.50 19.00
C ASP A 69 -5.46 -5.30 18.97
N ASP A 70 -4.88 -4.75 20.04
CA ASP A 70 -3.45 -4.54 20.28
C ASP A 70 -2.61 -5.82 20.00
N ARG A 71 -2.34 -6.09 18.72
CA ARG A 71 -1.53 -7.22 18.25
C ARG A 71 -0.24 -6.66 17.68
N PRO A 72 0.84 -6.64 18.48
CA PRO A 72 2.14 -6.14 18.05
C PRO A 72 2.66 -6.80 16.76
N ASP A 73 2.30 -8.07 16.55
CA ASP A 73 2.68 -8.82 15.35
C ASP A 73 2.02 -8.25 14.09
N ASP A 74 0.73 -7.90 14.17
CA ASP A 74 -0.02 -7.35 13.04
C ASP A 74 0.44 -5.91 12.74
N MET A 75 0.73 -5.10 13.77
CA MET A 75 1.38 -3.78 13.60
C MET A 75 2.77 -3.91 12.96
N THR A 76 3.54 -4.93 13.34
CA THR A 76 4.85 -5.20 12.74
C THR A 76 4.72 -5.55 11.26
N ALA A 77 3.72 -6.36 10.91
CA ALA A 77 3.43 -6.74 9.52
C ALA A 77 2.98 -5.55 8.66
N VAL A 78 2.10 -4.69 9.19
CA VAL A 78 1.66 -3.46 8.53
C VAL A 78 2.82 -2.48 8.37
N SER A 79 3.64 -2.28 9.40
CA SER A 79 4.82 -1.40 9.33
C SER A 79 5.85 -1.89 8.30
N ALA A 80 6.10 -3.20 8.23
CA ALA A 80 6.97 -3.77 7.21
C ALA A 80 6.41 -3.56 5.80
N SER A 81 5.11 -3.81 5.62
CA SER A 81 4.40 -3.58 4.36
C SER A 81 4.43 -2.11 3.93
N ALA A 82 4.18 -1.18 4.85
CA ALA A 82 4.26 0.25 4.58
C ALA A 82 5.67 0.69 4.19
N SER A 83 6.70 0.08 4.79
CA SER A 83 8.11 0.34 4.42
C SER A 83 8.41 -0.13 3.00
N GLU A 84 7.93 -1.32 2.60
CA GLU A 84 8.04 -1.80 1.21
C GLU A 84 7.35 -0.84 0.23
N LEU A 85 6.13 -0.40 0.55
CA LEU A 85 5.36 0.55 -0.26
C LEU A 85 6.06 1.92 -0.36
N GLN A 86 6.71 2.38 0.70
CA GLN A 86 7.49 3.62 0.70
C GLN A 86 8.70 3.55 -0.23
N THR A 87 9.36 2.39 -0.35
CA THR A 87 10.48 2.24 -1.32
C THR A 87 10.08 2.38 -2.78
N LEU A 88 8.77 2.30 -3.07
CA LEU A 88 8.17 2.46 -4.39
C LEU A 88 7.44 3.80 -4.55
N ASP A 89 7.60 4.73 -3.61
CA ASP A 89 6.90 6.02 -3.56
C ASP A 89 5.37 5.89 -3.61
N LEU A 90 4.80 4.79 -3.09
CA LEU A 90 3.35 4.57 -3.04
C LEU A 90 2.73 5.05 -1.72
N VAL A 91 3.53 5.06 -0.64
CA VAL A 91 3.12 5.48 0.70
C VAL A 91 4.21 6.34 1.32
N GLU A 92 3.79 7.33 2.10
CA GLU A 92 4.64 8.09 3.00
C GLU A 92 4.42 7.60 4.44
N ILE A 93 5.50 7.60 5.23
CA ILE A 93 5.47 7.26 6.66
C ILE A 93 5.82 8.52 7.44
N GLU A 94 4.97 8.92 8.38
CA GLU A 94 5.23 10.08 9.23
C GLU A 94 6.47 9.80 10.10
N PRO A 95 7.50 10.68 10.10
CA PRO A 95 8.65 10.51 10.97
C PRO A 95 8.23 10.53 12.44
N PRO A 96 8.68 9.57 13.27
CA PRO A 96 8.31 9.57 14.68
C PRO A 96 8.89 10.78 15.40
N SER A 97 8.11 11.37 16.30
CA SER A 97 8.59 12.42 17.21
C SER A 97 9.73 11.90 18.08
N ALA A 98 10.64 12.78 18.52
CA ALA A 98 11.87 12.41 19.25
C ALA A 98 11.67 11.55 20.52
N GLY A 99 10.47 11.48 21.09
CA GLY A 99 10.11 10.62 22.22
C GLY A 99 9.44 9.28 21.87
N ASN A 100 9.14 9.04 20.59
CA ASN A 100 8.32 7.92 20.12
C ASN A 100 9.01 7.07 19.04
N ALA A 101 10.32 7.23 18.81
CA ALA A 101 11.03 6.54 17.73
C ALA A 101 10.95 4.99 17.78
N ALA A 102 10.77 4.41 18.97
CA ALA A 102 10.64 2.97 19.15
C ALA A 102 9.18 2.46 19.20
N ARG A 103 8.19 3.37 19.15
CA ARG A 103 6.78 3.05 19.29
C ARG A 103 6.13 2.82 17.94
N ILE A 104 5.83 1.56 17.65
CA ILE A 104 5.18 1.17 16.39
C ILE A 104 3.72 1.63 16.34
N ASP A 105 3.04 1.67 17.50
CA ASP A 105 1.63 2.01 17.65
C ASP A 105 1.30 3.48 17.36
N VAL A 106 2.33 4.34 17.26
CA VAL A 106 2.16 5.75 16.88
C VAL A 106 2.46 6.03 15.42
N LEU A 107 2.84 5.01 14.64
CA LEU A 107 3.14 5.19 13.23
C LEU A 107 1.88 5.63 12.49
N ARG A 108 2.08 6.52 11.52
CA ARG A 108 1.03 7.02 10.65
C ARG A 108 1.49 6.97 9.21
N PHE A 109 0.55 6.70 8.32
CA PHE A 109 0.81 6.46 6.93
C PHE A 109 -0.09 7.34 6.07
N ARG A 110 0.38 7.70 4.88
CA ARG A 110 -0.42 8.40 3.89
C ARG A 110 -0.10 7.85 2.53
N ALA A 111 -1.12 7.54 1.73
CA ALA A 111 -0.90 7.15 0.34
C ALA A 111 -0.45 8.37 -0.48
N THR A 112 0.56 8.19 -1.33
CA THR A 112 0.90 9.20 -2.33
C THR A 112 -0.20 9.30 -3.39
N GLU A 113 -0.18 10.33 -4.22
CA GLU A 113 -1.09 10.41 -5.38
C GLU A 113 -0.98 9.16 -6.27
N LEU A 114 0.25 8.69 -6.52
CA LEU A 114 0.50 7.48 -7.29
C LEU A 114 -0.03 6.22 -6.59
N GLY A 115 0.25 6.05 -5.30
CA GLY A 115 -0.23 4.91 -4.52
C GLY A 115 -1.76 4.81 -4.46
N ARG A 116 -2.43 5.95 -4.33
CA ARG A 116 -3.90 6.03 -4.32
C ARG A 116 -4.49 5.70 -5.69
N ARG A 117 -3.96 6.28 -6.76
CA ARG A 117 -4.40 5.97 -8.12
C ARG A 117 -4.15 4.48 -8.42
N PHE A 118 -3.03 3.91 -7.96
CA PHE A 118 -2.77 2.48 -8.08
C PHE A 118 -3.80 1.65 -7.34
N ALA A 119 -4.05 1.94 -6.05
CA ALA A 119 -5.02 1.22 -5.24
C ALA A 119 -6.40 1.20 -5.90
N ASN A 120 -6.86 2.35 -6.41
CA ASN A 120 -8.17 2.46 -7.07
C ASN A 120 -8.23 1.79 -8.45
N ALA A 121 -7.16 1.84 -9.23
CA ALA A 121 -7.13 1.28 -10.57
C ALA A 121 -6.89 -0.24 -10.58
N ALA A 122 -6.21 -0.77 -9.55
CA ALA A 122 -5.65 -2.12 -9.58
C ALA A 122 -6.05 -3.08 -8.45
N LEU A 123 -6.62 -2.61 -7.33
CA LEU A 123 -6.91 -3.42 -6.14
C LEU A 123 -8.39 -3.44 -5.73
#